data_AF-A0A565CHM8-F1
#
_entry.id   AF-A0A565CHM8-F1
#
_cell.length_a   1.000
_cell.length_b   1.000
_cell.length_c   1.000
_cell.angle_alpha   90.00
_cell.angle_beta   90.00
_cell.angle_gamma   90.00
#
_symmetry.space_group_name_H-M   'P 1'
#
loop_
_entity.id
_entity.type
_entity.pdbx_description
1 polymer ?
#
loop_
_entity_poly.entity_id
_entity_poly.type
_entity_poly.pdbx_seq_one_letter_code
_entity_poly.pdbx_strand_id
1 'polypeptide(L)'
;MKDPKAYDDKGCLKHLNKFAMDHNNQLQEAIASLRKEFPNVVITYGDYYNAFQYVLRSGRFDKSVTLRSCCGIGGAYNYGGKRPCGALGVPVCSNPDRFISWDGVHLTQRAYRFMSKFLNKKILSEIKCNRV
;
A
#
# COMPACT_ATOMS: atom_id res chain seq x y z
N MET A 1 -8.70 -10.52 -15.34
CA MET A 1 -7.66 -11.45 -15.84
C MET A 1 -7.98 -12.85 -15.32
N LYS A 2 -7.92 -13.87 -16.18
CA LYS A 2 -8.30 -15.26 -15.82
C LYS A 2 -7.11 -16.22 -15.70
N ASP A 3 -5.89 -15.79 -16.01
CA ASP A 3 -4.69 -16.63 -15.94
C ASP A 3 -4.12 -16.67 -14.51
N PRO A 4 -4.14 -17.82 -13.81
CA PRO A 4 -3.54 -17.96 -12.48
C PRO A 4 -2.04 -17.69 -12.48
N LYS A 5 -1.33 -17.93 -13.61
CA LYS A 5 0.11 -17.69 -13.73
C LYS A 5 0.45 -16.21 -13.79
N ALA A 6 -0.53 -15.31 -13.95
CA ALA A 6 -0.30 -13.86 -13.91
C ALA A 6 -0.08 -13.33 -12.49
N TYR A 7 -0.43 -14.11 -11.47
CA TYR A 7 -0.36 -13.72 -10.07
C TYR A 7 0.88 -14.32 -9.38
N ASP A 8 1.36 -13.65 -8.33
CA ASP A 8 2.37 -14.18 -7.41
C ASP A 8 1.72 -15.02 -6.30
N ASP A 9 2.56 -15.51 -5.37
CA ASP A 9 2.15 -16.29 -4.20
C ASP A 9 1.20 -15.54 -3.24
N LYS A 10 1.02 -14.23 -3.43
CA LYS A 10 0.19 -13.35 -2.58
C LYS A 10 -1.08 -12.91 -3.30
N GLY A 11 -1.30 -13.37 -4.53
CA GLY A 11 -2.45 -12.97 -5.34
C GLY A 11 -2.30 -11.58 -5.95
N CYS A 12 -1.09 -11.04 -6.05
CA CYS A 12 -0.80 -9.77 -6.73
C CYS A 12 -0.36 -10.02 -8.18
N LEU A 13 -0.74 -9.14 -9.11
CA LEU A 13 -0.35 -9.25 -10.52
C LEU A 13 1.16 -9.00 -10.69
N LYS A 14 1.89 -10.00 -11.18
CA LYS A 14 3.36 -9.93 -11.32
C LYS A 14 3.83 -8.76 -12.19
N HIS A 15 3.12 -8.47 -13.28
CA HIS A 15 3.50 -7.36 -14.17
C HIS A 15 3.31 -5.99 -13.51
N LEU A 16 2.28 -5.81 -12.68
CA LEU A 16 2.09 -4.56 -11.92
C LEU A 16 3.11 -4.44 -10.79
N ASN A 17 3.47 -5.54 -10.13
CA ASN A 17 4.57 -5.55 -9.17
C ASN A 17 5.88 -5.13 -9.85
N LYS A 18 6.18 -5.68 -11.03
CA LYS A 18 7.37 -5.29 -11.81
C LYS A 18 7.33 -3.80 -12.17
N PHE A 19 6.20 -3.31 -12.70
CA PHE A 19 6.03 -1.90 -13.02
C PHE A 19 6.30 -0.98 -11.81
N ALA A 20 5.71 -1.29 -10.65
CA ALA A 20 5.93 -0.51 -9.43
C ALA A 20 7.40 -0.52 -8.97
N MET A 21 8.07 -1.67 -9.06
CA MET A 21 9.50 -1.77 -8.72
C MET A 21 10.38 -0.99 -9.70
N ASP A 22 10.10 -1.07 -11.01
CA ASP A 22 10.85 -0.34 -12.03
C ASP A 22 10.69 1.19 -11.87
N HIS A 23 9.48 1.66 -11.56
CA HIS A 23 9.23 3.06 -11.18
C HIS A 23 10.03 3.47 -9.92
N ASN A 24 9.98 2.64 -8.88
CA ASN A 24 10.65 2.96 -7.61
C ASN A 24 12.18 2.98 -7.72
N ASN A 25 12.76 2.23 -8.65
CA ASN A 25 14.19 2.30 -8.94
C ASN A 25 14.56 3.67 -9.56
N GLN A 26 13.81 4.09 -10.59
CA GLN A 26 14.01 5.41 -11.21
C GLN A 26 13.78 6.56 -10.23
N LEU A 27 12.76 6.45 -9.36
CA LEU A 27 12.51 7.44 -8.32
C LEU A 27 13.69 7.56 -7.34
N GLN A 28 14.30 6.44 -6.94
CA GLN A 28 15.47 6.45 -6.06
C GLN A 28 16.70 7.06 -6.74
N GLU A 29 16.90 6.82 -8.04
CA GLU A 29 17.95 7.47 -8.83
C GLU A 29 17.75 8.99 -8.89
N ALA A 30 16.52 9.43 -9.17
CA ALA A 30 16.17 10.86 -9.17
C ALA A 30 16.40 11.50 -7.79
N ILE A 31 15.99 10.83 -6.71
CA ILE A 31 16.26 11.28 -5.33
C ILE A 31 17.76 11.37 -5.06
N ALA A 32 18.56 10.40 -5.53
CA ALA A 32 20.01 10.43 -5.37
C ALA A 32 20.66 11.61 -6.10
N SER A 33 20.17 11.96 -7.29
CA SER A 33 20.60 13.16 -8.02
C SER A 33 20.24 14.44 -7.29
N LEU A 34 18.99 14.56 -6.80
CA LEU A 34 18.54 15.73 -6.04
C LEU A 34 19.34 15.93 -4.75
N ARG A 35 19.72 14.84 -4.06
CA ARG A 35 20.59 14.90 -2.86
C ARG A 35 21.98 15.48 -3.16
N LYS A 36 22.50 15.27 -4.37
CA LYS A 36 23.78 15.85 -4.81
C LYS A 36 23.64 17.34 -5.15
N GLU A 37 22.52 17.70 -5.77
CA GLU A 37 22.22 19.09 -6.17
C GLU A 37 21.90 19.98 -4.96
N PHE A 38 21.21 19.44 -3.97
CA PHE A 38 20.76 20.16 -2.77
C PHE A 38 21.37 19.57 -1.49
N PRO A 39 22.68 19.73 -1.22
CA PRO A 39 23.36 19.09 -0.10
C PRO A 39 22.85 19.55 1.28
N ASN A 40 22.17 20.69 1.35
CA ASN A 40 21.61 21.26 2.58
C ASN A 40 20.13 20.89 2.81
N VAL A 41 19.51 20.11 1.92
CA VAL A 41 18.11 19.68 2.05
C VAL A 41 18.07 18.19 2.38
N VAL A 42 17.29 17.83 3.40
CA VAL A 42 17.02 16.42 3.68
C VAL A 42 15.94 15.92 2.72
N ILE A 43 16.33 15.09 1.77
CA ILE A 43 15.42 14.41 0.84
C ILE A 43 15.42 12.93 1.21
N THR A 44 14.27 12.36 1.56
CA THR A 44 14.14 10.96 1.99
C THR A 44 13.21 10.16 1.09
N TYR A 45 13.53 8.89 0.86
CA TYR A 45 12.69 7.96 0.10
C TYR A 45 11.75 7.20 1.04
N GLY A 46 10.44 7.43 0.89
CA GLY A 46 9.40 6.65 1.56
C GLY A 46 9.11 5.36 0.79
N ASP A 47 9.61 4.23 1.28
CA ASP A 47 9.45 2.92 0.64
C ASP A 47 8.03 2.33 0.80
N TYR A 48 7.09 2.93 0.08
CA TYR A 48 5.66 2.60 0.15
C TYR A 48 5.38 1.16 -0.29
N TYR A 49 6.09 0.68 -1.32
CA TYR A 49 5.92 -0.69 -1.83
C TYR A 49 6.29 -1.72 -0.76
N ASN A 50 7.46 -1.61 -0.12
CA ASN A 50 7.82 -2.56 0.93
C ASN A 50 6.99 -2.35 2.22
N ALA A 51 6.52 -1.14 2.51
CA ALA A 51 5.58 -0.91 3.60
C ALA A 51 4.25 -1.66 3.38
N PHE A 52 3.73 -1.68 2.15
CA PHE A 52 2.53 -2.44 1.81
C PHE A 52 2.81 -3.95 1.86
N GLN A 53 3.94 -4.41 1.30
CA GLN A 53 4.35 -5.82 1.36
C GLN A 53 4.52 -6.30 2.81
N TYR A 54 5.02 -5.45 3.70
CA TYR A 54 5.10 -5.73 5.14
C TYR A 54 3.71 -5.97 5.73
N VAL A 55 2.74 -5.10 5.45
CA VAL A 55 1.35 -5.26 5.91
C VAL A 55 0.73 -6.54 5.38
N LEU A 56 0.89 -6.83 4.09
CA LEU A 56 0.37 -8.02 3.43
C LEU A 56 0.93 -9.33 4.04
N ARG A 57 2.19 -9.32 4.46
CA ARG A 57 2.88 -10.49 5.06
C ARG A 57 2.78 -10.56 6.59
N SER A 58 2.26 -9.52 7.24
CA SER A 58 2.35 -9.37 8.71
C SER A 58 1.60 -10.42 9.51
N GLY A 59 0.64 -11.14 8.89
CA GLY A 59 -0.27 -12.05 9.60
C GLY A 59 -1.21 -11.33 10.60
N ARG A 60 -1.23 -9.99 10.58
CA ARG A 60 -2.03 -9.16 11.50
C ARG A 60 -3.43 -8.87 11.00
N PHE A 61 -3.79 -9.39 9.82
CA PHE A 61 -5.08 -9.23 9.18
C PHE A 61 -5.66 -10.60 8.90
N ASP A 62 -6.98 -10.65 8.74
CA ASP A 62 -7.67 -11.90 8.48
C ASP A 62 -7.39 -12.37 7.05
N LYS A 63 -6.74 -13.54 6.94
CA LYS A 63 -6.33 -14.13 5.66
C LYS A 63 -7.49 -14.33 4.68
N SER A 64 -8.72 -14.54 5.18
CA SER A 64 -9.91 -14.77 4.35
C SER A 64 -10.38 -13.49 3.62
N VAL A 65 -9.95 -12.32 4.07
CA VAL A 65 -10.38 -11.02 3.52
C VAL A 65 -9.21 -10.11 3.13
N THR A 66 -7.97 -10.60 3.23
CA THR A 66 -6.75 -9.85 2.86
C THR A 66 -6.82 -9.20 1.48
N LEU A 67 -7.42 -9.87 0.49
CA LEU A 67 -7.56 -9.36 -0.89
C LEU A 67 -8.94 -8.74 -1.18
N ARG A 68 -9.82 -8.65 -0.17
CA ARG A 68 -11.16 -8.08 -0.32
C ARG A 68 -11.19 -6.66 0.26
N SER A 69 -12.04 -5.81 -0.29
CA SER A 69 -12.34 -4.50 0.31
C SER A 69 -13.42 -4.60 1.40
N CYS A 70 -13.30 -3.77 2.43
CA CYS A 70 -14.31 -3.66 3.48
C CYS A 70 -15.60 -2.98 2.97
N CYS A 71 -15.46 -1.88 2.23
CA CYS A 71 -16.52 -1.14 1.59
C CYS A 71 -16.52 -1.47 0.10
N GLY A 72 -17.57 -2.12 -0.38
CA GLY A 72 -17.61 -2.50 -1.79
C GLY A 72 -18.60 -3.61 -2.09
N ILE A 73 -18.75 -3.88 -3.37
CA ILE A 73 -19.62 -4.90 -3.91
C ILE A 73 -18.99 -5.54 -5.15
N GLY A 74 -19.22 -6.84 -5.32
CA GLY A 74 -18.93 -7.58 -6.55
C GLY A 74 -17.62 -8.35 -6.58
N GLY A 75 -17.61 -9.44 -7.35
CA GLY A 75 -16.41 -10.24 -7.66
C GLY A 75 -15.67 -10.82 -6.44
N ALA A 76 -14.50 -11.41 -6.72
CA ALA A 76 -13.67 -12.04 -5.69
C ALA A 76 -13.00 -11.03 -4.73
N TYR A 77 -12.83 -9.78 -5.16
CA TYR A 77 -12.14 -8.72 -4.41
C TYR A 77 -13.09 -7.75 -3.70
N ASN A 78 -14.41 -8.00 -3.75
CA ASN A 78 -15.45 -7.11 -3.25
C ASN A 78 -15.40 -5.68 -3.86
N TYR A 79 -14.89 -5.53 -5.07
CA TYR A 79 -14.66 -4.24 -5.72
C TYR A 79 -15.40 -4.15 -7.06
N GLY A 80 -16.07 -3.03 -7.29
CA GLY A 80 -16.78 -2.73 -8.53
C GLY A 80 -16.57 -1.29 -8.96
N GLY A 81 -15.79 -1.06 -10.02
CA GLY A 81 -15.45 0.30 -10.48
C GLY A 81 -16.64 1.18 -10.90
N LYS A 82 -17.79 0.58 -11.25
CA LYS A 82 -19.03 1.31 -11.58
C LYS A 82 -19.87 1.69 -10.35
N ARG A 83 -19.61 1.07 -9.20
CA ARG A 83 -20.33 1.27 -7.94
C ARG A 83 -19.31 1.37 -6.80
N PRO A 84 -18.59 2.51 -6.71
CA PRO A 84 -17.56 2.71 -5.72
C PRO A 84 -18.14 2.77 -4.30
N CYS A 85 -17.27 2.70 -3.30
CA CYS A 85 -17.66 2.94 -1.90
C CYS A 85 -18.41 4.29 -1.77
N GLY A 86 -19.50 4.30 -1.02
CA GLY A 86 -20.38 5.47 -0.86
C GLY A 86 -21.49 5.59 -1.89
N ALA A 87 -21.47 4.80 -2.97
CA ALA A 87 -22.61 4.70 -3.88
C ALA A 87 -23.80 4.00 -3.21
N LEU A 88 -25.03 4.33 -3.65
CA LEU A 88 -26.26 3.74 -3.11
C LEU A 88 -26.20 2.21 -3.16
N GLY A 89 -26.51 1.57 -2.03
CA GLY A 89 -26.55 0.11 -1.90
C GLY A 89 -25.19 -0.59 -1.89
N VAL A 90 -24.08 0.14 -1.75
CA VAL A 90 -22.75 -0.46 -1.52
C VAL A 90 -22.54 -0.66 -0.02
N PRO A 91 -22.41 -1.91 0.46
CA PRO A 91 -22.29 -2.19 1.89
C PRO A 91 -20.88 -1.86 2.40
N VAL A 92 -20.81 -1.64 3.71
CA VAL A 92 -19.56 -1.52 4.49
C VAL A 92 -19.48 -2.71 5.44
N CYS A 93 -18.29 -3.31 5.55
CA CYS A 93 -18.05 -4.39 6.48
C CYS A 93 -18.24 -3.94 7.95
N SER A 94 -18.65 -4.84 8.83
CA SER A 94 -18.89 -4.52 10.24
C SER A 94 -17.62 -4.23 11.04
N ASN A 95 -16.45 -4.72 10.59
CA ASN A 95 -15.18 -4.53 11.27
C ASN A 95 -14.05 -4.25 10.27
N PRO A 96 -13.75 -2.96 9.99
CA PRO A 96 -12.68 -2.55 9.08
C PRO A 96 -11.29 -3.02 9.50
N ASP A 97 -11.05 -3.26 10.78
CA ASP A 97 -9.74 -3.67 11.31
C ASP A 97 -9.34 -5.10 10.89
N ARG A 98 -10.25 -5.89 10.30
CA ARG A 98 -9.92 -7.19 9.71
C ARG A 98 -9.35 -7.08 8.30
N PHE A 99 -9.61 -5.98 7.60
CA PHE A 99 -9.33 -5.79 6.19
C PHE A 99 -8.07 -4.94 5.98
N ILE A 100 -7.33 -5.24 4.92
CA ILE A 100 -6.24 -4.37 4.46
C ILE A 100 -6.80 -3.24 3.60
N SER A 101 -7.68 -3.56 2.65
CA SER A 101 -8.28 -2.58 1.75
C SER A 101 -9.60 -2.03 2.30
N TRP A 102 -9.75 -0.71 2.25
CA TRP A 102 -11.00 -0.03 2.54
C TRP A 102 -11.98 -0.19 1.38
N ASP A 103 -11.64 0.26 0.18
CA ASP A 103 -12.57 0.38 -0.96
C ASP A 103 -12.10 -0.31 -2.25
N GLY A 104 -11.02 -1.09 -2.19
CA GLY A 104 -10.37 -1.72 -3.34
C GLY A 104 -9.22 -0.90 -3.94
N VAL A 105 -9.05 0.36 -3.51
CA VAL A 105 -7.98 1.27 -3.96
C VAL A 105 -7.19 1.78 -2.76
N HIS A 106 -7.88 2.28 -1.73
CA HIS A 106 -7.32 2.79 -0.49
C HIS A 106 -7.28 1.72 0.59
N LEU A 107 -6.44 1.93 1.60
CA LEU A 107 -6.26 1.01 2.72
C LEU A 107 -7.11 1.42 3.92
N THR A 108 -7.35 0.48 4.83
CA THR A 108 -8.01 0.77 6.10
C THR A 108 -7.11 1.60 7.01
N GLN A 109 -7.69 2.29 7.98
CA GLN A 109 -6.93 3.05 8.99
C GLN A 109 -5.90 2.17 9.69
N ARG A 110 -6.25 0.93 10.03
CA ARG A 110 -5.32 -0.04 10.65
C ARG A 110 -4.15 -0.37 9.73
N ALA A 111 -4.41 -0.62 8.44
CA ALA A 111 -3.35 -0.88 7.47
C ALA A 111 -2.41 0.33 7.32
N TYR A 112 -2.94 1.55 7.17
CA TYR A 112 -2.13 2.77 7.14
C TYR A 112 -1.34 2.98 8.45
N ARG A 113 -1.87 2.61 9.61
CA ARG A 113 -1.13 2.66 10.88
C ARG A 113 0.10 1.75 10.89
N PHE A 114 0.03 0.57 10.28
CA PHE A 114 1.20 -0.30 10.15
C PHE A 114 2.19 0.21 9.12
N MET A 115 1.72 0.69 7.97
CA MET A 115 2.59 1.28 6.94
C MET A 115 3.32 2.51 7.44
N SER A 116 2.62 3.44 8.10
CA SER A 116 3.24 4.64 8.69
C SER A 116 4.30 4.27 9.73
N LYS A 117 4.07 3.29 10.61
CA LYS A 117 5.10 2.80 11.54
C LYS A 117 6.33 2.27 10.82
N PHE A 118 6.14 1.51 9.74
CA PHE A 118 7.23 1.01 8.92
C PHE A 118 8.03 2.17 8.29
N LEU A 119 7.36 3.12 7.65
CA LEU A 119 7.96 4.25 6.95
C LEU A 119 8.67 5.21 7.92
N ASN A 120 8.03 5.54 9.04
CA ASN A 120 8.53 6.50 10.01
C ASN A 120 9.86 6.06 10.63
N LYS A 121 10.10 4.74 10.78
CA LYS A 121 11.36 4.24 11.33
C LYS A 121 12.58 4.74 10.52
N LYS A 122 12.47 4.73 9.19
CA LYS A 122 13.53 5.21 8.29
C LYS A 122 13.50 6.73 8.17
N ILE A 123 12.33 7.28 7.82
CA ILE A 123 12.15 8.71 7.57
C ILE A 123 12.62 9.56 8.76
N LEU A 124 12.20 9.22 9.97
CA LEU A 124 12.56 10.00 11.17
C LEU A 124 14.05 9.90 11.52
N SER A 125 14.73 8.80 11.14
CA SER A 125 16.17 8.67 11.33
C SER A 125 16.97 9.57 10.37
N GLU A 126 16.42 9.89 9.20
CA GLU A 126 17.06 10.73 8.19
C GLU A 126 16.79 12.22 8.41
N ILE A 127 15.61 12.59 8.94
CA ILE A 127 15.19 14.00 9.09
C ILE A 127 15.89 14.73 10.24
N LYS A 128 16.65 14.04 11.12
CA LYS A 128 17.33 14.64 12.28
C LYS A 128 16.46 15.70 12.97
N CYS A 129 15.27 15.32 13.40
CA CYS A 129 14.46 16.21 14.22
C CYS A 129 15.22 16.49 15.51
N ASN A 130 15.90 17.63 15.59
CA ASN A 130 16.33 18.17 16.87
C ASN A 130 15.04 18.38 17.68
N ARG A 131 14.91 17.66 18.80
CA ARG A 131 13.85 17.98 19.76
C ARG A 131 14.15 19.41 20.21
N VAL A 132 13.32 20.35 19.78
CA VAL A 132 13.21 21.68 20.38
C VAL A 132 12.57 21.51 21.75
#